data_AF-A0ABD4UTJ6-F1
#
_entry.id   AF-A0ABD4UTJ6-F1
#
_cell.length_a   1.000
_cell.length_b   1.000
_cell.length_c   1.000
_cell.angle_alpha   90.00
_cell.angle_beta   90.00
_cell.angle_gamma   90.00
#
_symmetry.space_group_name_H-M   'P 1'
#
loop_
_entity.id
_entity.type
_entity.pdbx_description
1 polymer ?
#
loop_
_entity_poly.entity_id
_entity_poly.type
_entity_poly.pdbx_seq_one_letter_code
_entity_poly.pdbx_strand_id
1 'polypeptide(L)'
;GLVVDLWGSSTMRTAGEDFAMALHLAGIAPRWDHGSGRVTGYDIIALAELGRPRIDVTLRVSGLFRDVFAGLAQLFEAATEALSERSEEADENPYRQRIARVFGPRPGHYGAGIASIPDVFTAEAREAAGEAWLSASSWA
;
A
#
# COMPACT_ATOMS: atom_id res chain seq x y z
N GLY A 1 8.10 7.55 -5.35
CA GLY A 1 7.52 6.22 -5.23
C GLY A 1 6.40 5.96 -6.19
N LEU A 2 5.89 4.73 -6.11
CA LEU A 2 4.69 4.20 -6.75
C LEU A 2 3.56 4.17 -5.71
N VAL A 3 2.36 4.58 -6.11
CA VAL A 3 1.15 4.34 -5.32
C VAL A 3 0.43 3.11 -5.88
N VAL A 4 0.17 2.12 -5.04
CA VAL A 4 -0.61 0.93 -5.40
C VAL A 4 -1.99 1.04 -4.75
N ASP A 5 -3.05 1.08 -5.56
CA ASP A 5 -4.43 1.20 -5.09
C ASP A 5 -5.06 -0.19 -4.88
N LEU A 6 -5.30 -0.56 -3.63
CA LEU A 6 -5.80 -1.87 -3.23
C LEU A 6 -7.31 -1.83 -2.97
N TRP A 7 -8.04 -2.60 -3.77
CA TRP A 7 -9.49 -2.76 -3.63
C TRP A 7 -9.83 -4.11 -3.02
N GLY A 8 -10.61 -4.11 -1.93
CA GLY A 8 -10.99 -5.36 -1.25
C GLY A 8 -11.65 -6.41 -2.15
N SER A 9 -12.47 -5.98 -3.12
CA SER A 9 -13.08 -6.90 -4.09
C SER A 9 -12.08 -7.51 -5.08
N SER A 10 -11.04 -6.77 -5.47
CA SER A 10 -9.92 -7.31 -6.28
C SER A 10 -9.16 -8.36 -5.47
N THR A 11 -8.76 -7.99 -4.25
CA THR A 11 -8.03 -8.86 -3.31
C THR A 11 -8.74 -10.19 -3.07
N MET A 12 -10.07 -10.17 -2.90
CA MET A 12 -10.86 -11.41 -2.76
C MET A 12 -10.83 -12.29 -4.00
N ARG A 13 -10.93 -11.70 -5.19
CA ARG A 13 -10.98 -12.46 -6.45
C ARG A 13 -9.65 -13.08 -6.83
N THR A 14 -8.55 -12.39 -6.51
CA THR A 14 -7.19 -12.78 -6.92
C THR A 14 -6.40 -13.42 -5.78
N ALA A 15 -7.00 -13.56 -4.60
CA ALA A 15 -6.30 -13.95 -3.38
C ALA A 15 -5.08 -13.04 -3.05
N GLY A 16 -5.13 -11.76 -3.46
CA GLY A 16 -4.16 -10.74 -3.06
C GLY A 16 -3.00 -10.49 -4.03
N GLU A 17 -3.18 -10.71 -5.34
CA GLU A 17 -2.15 -10.44 -6.36
C GLU A 17 -1.56 -9.02 -6.27
N ASP A 18 -2.40 -7.98 -6.17
CA ASP A 18 -1.94 -6.58 -6.09
C ASP A 18 -1.11 -6.32 -4.82
N PHE A 19 -1.46 -6.98 -3.70
CA PHE A 19 -0.74 -6.87 -2.44
C PHE A 19 0.61 -7.62 -2.52
N ALA A 20 0.62 -8.81 -3.11
CA ALA A 20 1.85 -9.57 -3.35
C ALA A 20 2.81 -8.80 -4.28
N MET A 21 2.28 -8.14 -5.31
CA MET A 21 3.06 -7.24 -6.17
C MET A 21 3.68 -6.10 -5.36
N ALA A 22 2.90 -5.43 -4.50
CA ALA A 22 3.41 -4.34 -3.65
C ALA A 22 4.55 -4.81 -2.73
N LEU A 23 4.40 -5.98 -2.09
CA LEU A 23 5.46 -6.59 -1.28
C LEU A 23 6.72 -6.86 -2.12
N HIS A 24 6.55 -7.48 -3.29
CA HIS A 24 7.69 -7.81 -4.15
C HIS A 24 8.44 -6.56 -4.62
N LEU A 25 7.74 -5.50 -5.03
CA LEU A 25 8.34 -4.22 -5.43
C LEU A 25 9.17 -3.60 -4.29
N ALA A 26 8.66 -3.65 -3.06
CA ALA A 26 9.36 -3.20 -1.86
C ALA A 26 10.54 -4.11 -1.43
N GLY A 27 10.64 -5.32 -2.01
CA GLY A 27 11.62 -6.33 -1.61
C GLY A 27 11.25 -7.07 -0.33
N ILE A 28 9.96 -7.37 -0.18
CA ILE A 28 9.36 -8.10 0.95
C ILE A 28 8.73 -9.38 0.40
N ALA A 29 8.86 -10.48 1.14
CA ALA A 29 8.17 -11.74 0.88
C ALA A 29 7.18 -12.06 2.01
N PRO A 30 5.97 -12.58 1.72
CA PRO A 30 5.06 -13.03 2.76
C PRO A 30 5.58 -14.32 3.41
N ARG A 31 5.48 -14.40 4.74
CA ARG A 31 5.77 -15.62 5.49
C ARG A 31 4.49 -16.43 5.68
N TRP A 32 4.51 -17.68 5.21
CA TRP A 32 3.38 -18.59 5.29
C TRP A 32 3.51 -19.55 6.46
N ASP A 33 2.43 -19.77 7.17
CA ASP A 33 2.28 -20.93 8.06
C ASP A 33 1.84 -22.15 7.24
N HIS A 34 2.70 -23.17 7.17
CA HIS A 34 2.45 -24.36 6.36
C HIS A 34 1.30 -25.24 6.88
N GLY A 35 0.92 -25.12 8.15
CA GLY A 35 -0.20 -25.86 8.72
C GLY A 35 -1.57 -25.27 8.33
N SER A 36 -1.71 -23.95 8.46
CA SER A 36 -2.98 -23.25 8.20
C SER A 36 -3.10 -22.63 6.81
N GLY A 37 -2.00 -22.53 6.07
CA GLY A 37 -1.95 -21.80 4.79
C GLY A 37 -2.17 -20.29 4.96
N ARG A 38 -2.00 -19.74 6.16
CA ARG A 38 -2.18 -18.31 6.43
C ARG A 38 -0.85 -17.57 6.32
N VAL A 39 -0.91 -16.32 5.86
CA VAL A 39 0.20 -15.38 6.00
C VAL A 39 0.29 -14.96 7.47
N THR A 40 1.45 -15.16 8.09
CA THR A 40 1.69 -14.88 9.52
C THR A 40 2.75 -13.81 9.76
N GLY A 41 3.40 -13.34 8.70
CA GLY A 41 4.38 -12.28 8.77
C GLY A 41 5.05 -12.01 7.43
N TYR A 42 6.27 -11.49 7.49
CA TYR A 42 7.04 -11.13 6.31
C TYR A 42 8.53 -11.41 6.53
N ASP A 43 9.24 -11.62 5.42
CA ASP A 43 10.69 -11.66 5.35
C ASP A 43 11.17 -10.53 4.44
N ILE A 44 12.24 -9.85 4.84
CA ILE A 44 12.89 -8.83 4.00
C ILE A 44 13.89 -9.55 3.10
N ILE A 45 13.71 -9.41 1.79
CA ILE A 45 14.62 -9.95 0.78
C ILE A 45 15.90 -9.11 0.80
N ALA A 46 17.06 -9.77 0.87
CA ALA A 46 18.36 -9.09 0.82
C ALA A 46 18.58 -8.44 -0.56
N LEU A 47 19.21 -7.26 -0.62
CA LEU A 47 19.43 -6.56 -1.90
C LEU A 47 20.17 -7.42 -2.95
N ALA A 48 21.14 -8.23 -2.51
CA ALA A 48 21.87 -9.15 -3.37
C ALA A 48 20.96 -10.22 -4.02
N GLU A 49 19.94 -10.68 -3.30
CA GLU A 49 18.93 -11.61 -3.83
C GLU A 49 17.87 -10.88 -4.67
N LEU A 50 17.48 -9.67 -4.24
CA LEU A 50 16.52 -8.83 -4.95
C LEU A 50 17.03 -8.38 -6.33
N GLY A 51 18.35 -8.20 -6.48
CA GLY A 51 19.02 -7.88 -7.74
C GLY A 51 18.76 -6.46 -8.27
N ARG A 52 18.18 -5.59 -7.44
CA ARG A 52 17.84 -4.18 -7.74
C ARG A 52 17.62 -3.40 -6.44
N PRO A 53 17.63 -2.04 -6.50
CA PRO A 53 17.07 -1.21 -5.45
C PRO A 53 15.61 -1.55 -5.11
N ARG A 54 15.25 -1.29 -3.86
CA ARG A 54 13.85 -1.35 -3.39
C ARG A 54 13.06 -0.23 -4.04
N ILE A 55 11.85 -0.54 -4.49
CA ILE A 55 10.96 0.48 -5.07
C ILE A 55 10.14 1.08 -3.93
N ASP A 56 10.12 2.41 -3.86
CA ASP A 56 9.35 3.17 -2.88
C ASP A 56 7.83 2.98 -3.14
N VAL A 57 7.18 2.13 -2.35
CA VAL A 57 5.75 1.82 -2.48
C VAL A 57 4.95 2.44 -1.34
N THR A 58 3.87 3.13 -1.71
CA THR A 58 2.80 3.57 -0.81
C THR A 58 1.51 2.86 -1.22
N LEU A 59 0.79 2.27 -0.27
CA LEU A 59 -0.53 1.69 -0.50
C LEU A 59 -1.60 2.76 -0.29
N ARG A 60 -2.52 2.85 -1.24
CA ARG A 60 -3.83 3.44 -0.99
C ARG A 60 -4.83 2.28 -0.90
N VAL A 61 -5.55 2.14 0.20
CA VAL A 61 -6.52 1.07 0.42
C VAL A 61 -7.95 1.60 0.33
N SER A 62 -8.85 0.85 -0.28
CA SER A 62 -10.27 1.17 -0.23
C SER A 62 -10.84 0.94 1.18
N GLY A 63 -11.97 1.58 1.51
CA GLY A 63 -12.62 1.37 2.81
C GLY A 63 -12.99 -0.10 3.07
N LEU A 64 -13.39 -0.84 2.02
CA LEU A 64 -13.65 -2.29 2.14
C LEU A 64 -12.36 -3.07 2.42
N PHE A 65 -11.23 -2.71 1.78
CA PHE A 65 -9.95 -3.35 2.06
C PHE A 65 -9.54 -3.10 3.51
N ARG A 66 -9.61 -1.86 3.98
CA ARG A 66 -9.34 -1.49 5.38
C ARG A 66 -10.13 -2.35 6.35
N ASP A 67 -11.43 -2.54 6.09
CA ASP A 67 -12.32 -3.24 7.02
C ASP A 67 -12.11 -4.76 7.02
N VAL A 68 -11.86 -5.37 5.85
CA VAL A 68 -11.76 -6.84 5.72
C VAL A 68 -10.33 -7.36 5.86
N PHE A 69 -9.34 -6.59 5.41
CA PHE A 69 -7.94 -6.99 5.31
C PHE A 69 -7.01 -6.10 6.14
N ALA A 70 -7.50 -5.57 7.28
CA ALA A 70 -6.72 -4.75 8.20
C ALA A 70 -5.36 -5.38 8.56
N GLY A 71 -5.31 -6.71 8.72
CA GLY A 71 -4.06 -7.43 9.00
C GLY A 71 -3.02 -7.32 7.89
N LEU A 72 -3.41 -7.24 6.61
CA LEU A 72 -2.48 -7.04 5.49
C LEU A 72 -1.92 -5.61 5.48
N ALA A 73 -2.76 -4.61 5.78
CA ALA A 73 -2.32 -3.23 5.94
C ALA A 73 -1.27 -3.10 7.07
N GLN A 74 -1.56 -3.69 8.24
CA GLN A 74 -0.63 -3.71 9.38
C GLN A 74 0.67 -4.45 9.05
N LEU A 75 0.59 -5.56 8.32
CA LEU A 75 1.76 -6.31 7.87
C LEU A 75 2.66 -5.45 6.97
N PHE A 76 2.09 -4.70 6.03
CA PHE A 76 2.86 -3.83 5.15
C PHE A 76 3.53 -2.68 5.92
N GLU A 77 2.80 -1.98 6.80
CA GLU A 77 3.37 -0.94 7.66
C GLU A 77 4.55 -1.48 8.47
N ALA A 78 4.34 -2.60 9.17
CA ALA A 78 5.39 -3.24 9.97
C ALA A 78 6.61 -3.64 9.14
N ALA A 79 6.40 -4.12 7.91
CA ALA A 79 7.48 -4.46 7.01
C ALA A 79 8.25 -3.22 6.52
N THR A 80 7.56 -2.12 6.21
CA THR A 80 8.23 -0.87 5.82
C THR A 80 8.97 -0.20 6.99
N GLU A 81 8.47 -0.36 8.22
CA GLU A 81 9.21 0.04 9.42
C GLU A 81 10.49 -0.79 9.56
N ALA A 82 10.44 -2.11 9.40
CA ALA A 82 11.62 -2.96 9.43
C ALA A 82 12.60 -2.65 8.28
N LEU A 83 12.12 -2.23 7.11
CA LEU A 83 12.97 -1.73 6.02
C LEU A 83 13.68 -0.42 6.40
N SER A 84 13.05 0.44 7.20
CA SER A 84 13.67 1.69 7.68
C SER A 84 14.87 1.45 8.62
N GLU A 85 14.92 0.28 9.25
CA GLU A 85 15.98 -0.13 10.17
C GLU A 85 17.16 -0.82 9.48
N ARG A 86 17.07 -1.06 8.17
CA ARG A 86 18.15 -1.68 7.39
C ARG A 86 19.29 -0.69 7.18
N SER A 87 20.52 -1.19 7.34
CA SER A 87 21.74 -0.45 7.01
C SER A 87 22.03 -0.57 5.51
N GLU A 88 21.20 0.08 4.70
CA GLU A 88 21.27 0.13 3.23
C GLU A 88 21.43 1.58 2.77
N GLU A 89 22.07 1.79 1.62
CA GLU A 89 22.25 3.15 1.08
C GLU A 89 20.92 3.75 0.59
N ALA A 90 20.87 5.08 0.50
CA ALA A 90 19.61 5.80 0.22
C ALA A 90 19.08 5.60 -1.21
N ASP A 91 19.97 5.33 -2.16
CA ASP A 91 19.63 4.98 -3.54
C ASP A 91 19.19 3.52 -3.71
N GLU A 92 19.53 2.65 -2.75
CA GLU A 92 19.10 1.25 -2.69
C GLU A 92 17.83 1.04 -1.87
N ASN A 93 17.62 1.85 -0.83
CA ASN A 93 16.50 1.74 0.10
C ASN A 93 15.82 3.10 0.37
N PRO A 94 14.63 3.35 -0.20
CA PRO A 94 13.88 4.58 0.01
C PRO A 94 13.06 4.59 1.32
N TYR A 95 13.06 3.51 2.10
CA TYR A 95 12.27 3.36 3.32
C TYR A 95 13.00 3.87 4.59
N ARG A 96 14.20 4.45 4.46
CA ARG A 96 15.01 4.93 5.59
C ARG A 96 14.31 5.93 6.51
N GLN A 97 13.23 6.58 6.03
CA GLN A 97 12.37 7.42 6.85
C GLN A 97 11.14 6.63 7.32
N ARG A 98 10.89 6.66 8.63
CA ARG A 98 9.66 6.12 9.23
C ARG A 98 8.51 7.08 8.99
N ILE A 99 7.75 6.83 7.93
CA ILE A 99 6.52 7.53 7.59
C ILE A 99 5.43 6.50 7.31
N ALA A 100 4.16 6.88 7.49
CA ALA A 100 3.05 6.03 7.09
C ALA A 100 3.13 5.72 5.59
N ARG A 101 2.86 4.47 5.24
CA ARG A 101 2.89 3.97 3.86
C ARG A 101 1.55 3.39 3.43
N VAL A 102 0.57 3.28 4.30
CA VAL A 102 -0.76 2.80 4.02
C VAL A 102 -1.76 3.90 4.35
N PHE A 103 -2.48 4.34 3.33
CA PHE A 103 -3.47 5.39 3.46
C PHE A 103 -4.82 4.93 2.90
N GLY A 104 -5.91 5.50 3.37
CA GLY A 104 -7.24 5.22 2.85
C GLY A 104 -8.31 6.17 3.41
N PRO A 105 -9.59 5.84 3.21
CA PRO A 105 -10.68 6.56 3.85
C PRO A 105 -10.65 6.39 5.37
N ARG A 106 -11.07 7.43 6.09
CA ARG A 106 -11.32 7.38 7.55
C ARG A 106 -12.27 6.23 7.89
N PRO A 107 -12.14 5.57 9.06
CA PRO A 107 -13.11 4.58 9.53
C PRO A 107 -14.56 5.05 9.36
N GLY A 108 -15.43 4.16 8.87
CA GLY A 108 -16.83 4.46 8.55
C GLY A 108 -17.07 5.22 7.23
N HIS A 109 -16.02 5.64 6.53
CA HIS A 109 -16.11 6.28 5.21
C HIS A 109 -15.61 5.36 4.09
N TYR A 110 -16.16 5.56 2.89
CA TYR A 110 -15.94 4.74 1.69
C TYR A 110 -15.88 5.60 0.43
N GLY A 111 -15.42 5.01 -0.68
CA GLY A 111 -15.30 5.68 -1.97
C GLY A 111 -14.02 6.48 -2.14
N ALA A 112 -13.96 7.26 -3.21
CA ALA A 112 -12.80 8.08 -3.58
C ALA A 112 -13.03 9.58 -3.36
N GLY A 113 -14.19 9.99 -2.81
CA GLY A 113 -14.51 11.39 -2.55
C GLY A 113 -14.87 12.24 -3.78
N ILE A 114 -14.77 11.70 -5.00
CA ILE A 114 -14.93 12.47 -6.24
C ILE A 114 -16.36 12.48 -6.81
N ALA A 115 -17.32 11.82 -6.17
CA ALA A 115 -18.66 11.62 -6.75
C ALA A 115 -19.47 12.91 -6.92
N SER A 116 -19.16 13.96 -6.15
CA SER A 116 -19.80 15.27 -6.27
C SER A 116 -19.11 16.20 -7.29
N ILE A 117 -18.00 15.78 -7.89
CA ILE A 117 -17.27 16.57 -8.88
C ILE A 117 -17.98 16.40 -10.24
N PRO A 118 -18.29 17.50 -10.95
CA PRO A 118 -18.91 17.41 -12.27
C PRO A 118 -18.04 16.61 -13.25
N ASP A 119 -18.68 15.77 -14.06
CA ASP A 119 -18.01 14.98 -15.10
C ASP A 119 -17.69 15.85 -16.33
N VAL A 120 -16.76 16.80 -16.14
CA VAL A 120 -16.26 17.72 -17.14
C VAL A 120 -14.73 17.78 -17.09
N PHE A 121 -14.08 17.66 -18.24
CA PHE A 121 -12.62 17.58 -18.32
C PHE A 121 -11.95 18.96 -18.41
N THR A 122 -12.26 19.83 -17.44
CA THR A 122 -11.65 21.16 -17.28
C THR A 122 -10.44 21.11 -16.35
N ALA A 123 -9.60 22.14 -16.39
CA ALA A 123 -8.45 22.22 -15.47
C ALA A 123 -8.92 22.32 -14.01
N GLU A 124 -9.98 23.10 -13.78
CA GLU A 124 -10.59 23.36 -12.48
C GLU A 124 -11.25 22.09 -11.92
N ALA A 125 -12.01 21.34 -12.74
CA ALA A 125 -12.61 20.09 -12.29
C ALA A 125 -11.56 19.02 -11.96
N ARG A 126 -10.46 18.98 -12.73
CA ARG A 126 -9.33 18.07 -12.45
C ARG A 126 -8.67 18.41 -11.11
N GLU A 127 -8.43 19.68 -10.83
CA GLU A 127 -7.85 20.13 -9.55
C GLU A 127 -8.78 19.80 -8.39
N ALA A 128 -10.07 20.11 -8.51
CA ALA A 128 -11.07 19.78 -7.51
C ALA A 128 -11.18 18.28 -7.24
N ALA A 129 -11.10 17.44 -8.29
CA ALA A 129 -11.06 15.98 -8.14
C ALA A 129 -9.80 15.50 -7.40
N GLY A 130 -8.65 16.11 -7.68
CA GLY A 130 -7.39 15.80 -7.00
C GLY A 130 -7.45 16.10 -5.50
N GLU A 131 -7.90 17.30 -5.13
CA GLU A 131 -8.08 17.70 -3.73
C GLU A 131 -9.10 16.82 -3.00
N ALA A 132 -10.23 16.51 -3.67
CA ALA A 132 -11.24 15.62 -3.11
C ALA A 132 -10.69 14.20 -2.88
N TRP A 133 -9.90 13.67 -3.82
CA TRP A 133 -9.27 12.36 -3.68
C TRP A 133 -8.25 12.31 -2.55
N LEU A 134 -7.41 13.35 -2.43
CA LEU A 134 -6.44 13.48 -1.35
C LEU A 134 -7.16 13.55 0.01
N SER A 135 -8.14 14.43 0.16
CA SER A 135 -8.92 14.56 1.39
C SER A 135 -9.65 13.27 1.79
N ALA A 136 -10.10 12.49 0.81
CA ALA A 136 -10.82 11.24 1.05
C ALA A 136 -9.90 10.05 1.29
N SER A 137 -8.61 10.14 0.96
CA SER A 137 -7.66 9.01 1.00
C SER A 137 -6.45 9.24 1.90
N SER A 138 -6.34 10.36 2.63
CA SER A 138 -5.15 10.72 3.42
C SER A 138 -5.15 10.21 4.86
N TRP A 139 -6.09 9.33 5.26
CA TRP A 139 -6.07 8.75 6.61
C TRP A 139 -5.09 7.59 6.66
N ALA A 140 -4.18 7.59 7.63
CA ALA A 140 -3.22 6.52 7.91
C ALA A 140 -3.49 5.92 9.29
#